data_AF-A0A9E4MYF3-F1
#
_entry.id   AF-A0A9E4MYF3-F1
#
_cell.length_a   1.000
_cell.length_b   1.000
_cell.length_c   1.000
_cell.angle_alpha   90.00
_cell.angle_beta   90.00
_cell.angle_gamma   90.00
#
_symmetry.space_group_name_H-M   'P 1'
#
loop_
_entity.id
_entity.type
_entity.pdbx_description
1 polymer ?
#
loop_
_entity_poly.entity_id
_entity_poly.type
_entity_poly.pdbx_seq_one_letter_code
_entity_poly.pdbx_strand_id
1 'polypeptide(L)'
;MRKTAILGIIFASLALLVTSATADIANTSHDLRSQTTLLTQAGNTQICAYCHTPHNASTTNSTTPLWNHQDTVATYTMYSSPSLDMTIAGSPAGVSLACLSCHDGSVAADSLINFPSGVTGPDGIFFLGDSLGTDLSNDHPISLTYNATQDPDFVAAVNSQVNGLQLFGGTGDQVECGTCHSVHDNTNEPFLRMSNAGSALCLACHIK
;
A
#
# COMPACT_ATOMS: atom_id res chain seq x y z
N MET A 1 -59.13 -26.34 2.60
CA MET A 1 -58.70 -25.09 1.91
C MET A 1 -57.96 -24.24 2.93
N ARG A 2 -56.62 -24.33 2.93
CA ARG A 2 -55.70 -23.25 2.55
C ARG A 2 -55.83 -22.00 3.44
N LYS A 3 -54.84 -21.76 4.31
CA LYS A 3 -54.29 -20.44 4.73
C LYS A 3 -53.77 -20.45 6.18
N THR A 4 -52.72 -21.20 6.53
CA THR A 4 -51.98 -20.95 7.79
C THR A 4 -50.46 -21.23 7.74
N ALA A 5 -49.90 -21.62 6.59
CA ALA A 5 -48.49 -22.04 6.51
C ALA A 5 -47.59 -21.14 5.64
N ILE A 6 -47.84 -19.83 5.57
CA ILE A 6 -47.03 -18.88 4.77
C ILE A 6 -46.65 -17.62 5.56
N LEU A 7 -46.54 -17.69 6.89
CA LEU A 7 -46.06 -16.55 7.70
C LEU A 7 -44.78 -16.83 8.50
N GLY A 8 -44.20 -18.03 8.41
CA GLY A 8 -43.02 -18.42 9.18
C GLY A 8 -41.69 -18.48 8.41
N ILE A 9 -41.70 -18.30 7.09
CA ILE A 9 -40.51 -18.54 6.24
C ILE A 9 -39.92 -17.25 5.64
N ILE A 10 -40.56 -16.09 5.82
CA ILE A 10 -40.07 -14.80 5.27
C ILE A 10 -39.16 -14.03 6.26
N PHE A 11 -38.95 -14.51 7.48
CA PHE A 11 -38.10 -13.84 8.49
C PHE A 11 -36.69 -14.44 8.66
N ALA A 12 -36.31 -15.44 7.86
CA ALA A 12 -35.01 -16.10 7.97
C ALA A 12 -33.98 -15.66 6.91
N SER A 13 -34.30 -14.66 6.07
CA SER A 13 -33.54 -14.37 4.84
C SER A 13 -32.95 -12.96 4.76
N LEU A 14 -32.55 -12.32 5.87
CA LEU A 14 -31.71 -11.12 5.79
C LEU A 14 -30.95 -10.79 7.08
N ALA A 15 -30.14 -11.72 7.57
CA ALA A 15 -28.98 -11.36 8.38
C ALA A 15 -27.74 -11.56 7.52
N LEU A 16 -27.60 -10.75 6.45
CA LEU A 16 -26.27 -10.44 5.96
C LEU A 16 -25.61 -9.69 7.12
N LEU A 17 -24.72 -10.36 7.86
CA LEU A 17 -23.71 -9.66 8.63
C LEU A 17 -22.91 -8.87 7.60
N VAL A 18 -23.28 -7.61 7.41
CA VAL A 18 -22.43 -6.65 6.73
C VAL A 18 -21.28 -6.42 7.70
N THR A 19 -20.24 -7.25 7.60
CA THR A 19 -18.96 -6.96 8.23
C THR A 19 -18.45 -5.75 7.49
N SER A 20 -18.70 -4.56 8.02
CA SER A 20 -18.02 -3.35 7.60
C SER A 20 -16.53 -3.60 7.86
N ALA A 21 -15.77 -3.93 6.82
CA ALA A 21 -14.33 -3.83 6.88
C ALA A 21 -14.03 -2.33 6.96
N THR A 22 -13.85 -1.82 8.18
CA THR A 22 -13.32 -0.48 8.39
C THR A 22 -11.83 -0.55 8.06
N ALA A 23 -11.46 -0.07 6.88
CA ALA A 23 -10.09 0.38 6.65
C ALA A 23 -9.86 1.53 7.63
N ASP A 24 -9.14 1.27 8.72
CA ASP A 24 -8.84 2.27 9.73
C ASP A 24 -7.33 2.42 9.85
N ILE A 25 -6.87 3.63 9.58
CA ILE A 25 -5.47 4.03 9.74
C ILE A 25 -5.28 4.87 10.99
N ALA A 26 -6.35 5.14 11.76
CA ALA A 26 -6.27 5.90 12.99
C ALA A 26 -5.41 5.19 14.04
N ASN A 27 -4.57 5.96 14.72
CA ASN A 27 -3.60 5.47 15.71
C ASN A 27 -2.58 4.46 15.16
N THR A 28 -2.34 4.44 13.85
CA THR A 28 -1.27 3.67 13.22
C THR A 28 -0.10 4.58 12.86
N SER A 29 1.04 4.03 12.42
CA SER A 29 2.16 4.84 11.92
C SER A 29 1.80 5.71 10.70
N HIS A 30 0.70 5.39 10.00
CA HIS A 30 0.17 6.21 8.90
C HIS A 30 -0.99 7.13 9.34
N ASP A 31 -1.25 7.28 10.64
CA ASP A 31 -2.02 8.41 11.19
C ASP A 31 -1.09 9.63 11.33
N LEU A 32 -1.02 10.46 10.29
CA LEU A 32 -0.14 11.63 10.32
C LEU A 32 -0.73 12.80 11.13
N ARG A 33 -1.98 12.73 11.60
CA ARG A 33 -2.63 13.85 12.31
C ARG A 33 -1.91 14.19 13.63
N SER A 34 -1.33 13.20 14.29
CA SER A 34 -0.55 13.40 15.53
C SER A 34 0.94 13.58 15.28
N GLN A 35 1.39 13.34 14.05
CA GLN A 35 2.81 13.36 13.68
C GLN A 35 3.19 14.66 12.98
N THR A 36 2.21 15.37 12.41
CA THR A 36 2.38 16.70 11.85
C THR A 36 1.39 17.67 12.48
N THR A 37 1.73 18.95 12.43
CA THR A 37 0.80 20.00 12.90
C THR A 37 -0.09 20.53 11.76
N LEU A 38 0.19 20.11 10.52
CA LEU A 38 -0.43 20.54 9.29
C LEU A 38 -1.96 20.58 9.34
N LEU A 39 -2.60 19.43 9.62
CA LEU A 39 -4.06 19.34 9.63
C LEU A 39 -4.65 19.71 10.99
N THR A 40 -3.96 19.37 12.09
CA THR A 40 -4.47 19.61 13.45
C THR A 40 -4.53 21.09 13.82
N GLN A 41 -3.57 21.91 13.36
CA GLN A 41 -3.64 23.37 13.58
C GLN A 41 -4.77 24.05 12.80
N ALA A 42 -5.21 23.48 11.67
CA ALA A 42 -6.33 23.98 10.90
C ALA A 42 -7.70 23.50 11.44
N GLY A 43 -7.73 22.77 12.55
CA GLY A 43 -8.96 22.11 13.05
C GLY A 43 -9.46 21.02 12.10
N ASN A 44 -8.57 20.45 11.29
CA ASN A 44 -8.87 19.47 10.25
C ASN A 44 -8.49 18.05 10.72
N THR A 45 -9.41 17.10 10.55
CA THR A 45 -9.24 15.70 10.99
C THR A 45 -9.19 14.70 9.83
N GLN A 46 -9.05 15.17 8.59
CA GLN A 46 -9.08 14.33 7.38
C GLN A 46 -7.81 13.48 7.26
N ILE A 47 -7.79 12.35 7.96
CA ILE A 47 -6.65 11.43 8.02
C ILE A 47 -6.19 10.94 6.63
N CYS A 48 -7.12 10.72 5.70
CA CYS A 48 -6.80 10.28 4.34
C CYS A 48 -6.19 11.38 3.48
N ALA A 49 -6.30 12.66 3.85
CA ALA A 49 -5.85 13.77 3.02
C ALA A 49 -4.34 13.79 2.79
N TYR A 50 -3.56 13.13 3.65
CA TYR A 50 -2.12 12.95 3.44
C TYR A 50 -1.79 12.05 2.24
N CYS A 51 -2.71 11.17 1.84
CA CYS A 51 -2.51 10.21 0.76
C CYS A 51 -3.44 10.44 -0.42
N HIS A 52 -4.67 10.91 -0.18
CA HIS A 52 -5.74 10.97 -1.17
C HIS A 52 -6.42 12.34 -1.21
N THR A 53 -6.78 12.78 -2.41
CA THR A 53 -7.59 13.99 -2.62
C THR A 53 -8.68 13.76 -3.66
N PRO A 54 -9.94 14.15 -3.40
CA PRO A 54 -11.03 13.96 -4.37
C PRO A 54 -10.78 14.64 -5.73
N HIS A 55 -10.02 15.74 -5.75
CA HIS A 55 -9.76 16.53 -6.94
C HIS A 55 -8.31 17.00 -6.98
N ASN A 56 -7.77 17.20 -8.19
CA ASN A 56 -6.41 17.71 -8.39
C ASN A 56 -5.34 16.80 -7.77
N ALA A 57 -5.56 15.49 -7.83
CA ALA A 57 -4.56 14.49 -7.48
C ALA A 57 -3.37 14.49 -8.45
N SER A 58 -2.29 13.80 -8.06
CA SER A 58 -1.13 13.56 -8.91
C SER A 58 -1.54 13.00 -10.27
N THR A 59 -0.93 13.56 -11.31
CA THR A 59 -1.04 13.06 -12.69
C THR A 59 0.13 12.16 -13.08
N THR A 60 1.17 12.10 -12.25
CA THR A 60 2.41 11.33 -12.48
C THR A 60 2.37 9.98 -11.79
N ASN A 61 1.65 9.85 -10.67
CA ASN A 61 1.45 8.59 -9.94
C ASN A 61 0.02 8.07 -10.13
N SER A 62 -0.26 7.60 -11.35
CA SER A 62 -1.61 7.14 -11.73
C SER A 62 -1.98 5.75 -11.20
N THR A 63 -1.01 5.02 -10.63
CA THR A 63 -1.24 3.68 -10.06
C THR A 63 -1.80 3.71 -8.65
N THR A 64 -1.66 4.84 -7.95
CA THR A 64 -2.29 5.07 -6.65
C THR A 64 -3.48 6.00 -6.84
N PRO A 65 -4.72 5.54 -6.60
CA PRO A 65 -5.90 6.34 -6.85
C PRO A 65 -5.87 7.64 -6.08
N LEU A 66 -6.14 8.76 -6.77
CA LEU A 66 -6.31 10.07 -6.14
C LEU A 66 -5.11 10.53 -5.30
N TRP A 67 -3.89 10.11 -5.62
CA TRP A 67 -2.69 10.40 -4.85
C TRP A 67 -2.51 11.91 -4.56
N ASN A 68 -2.34 12.28 -3.29
CA ASN A 68 -2.30 13.67 -2.82
C ASN A 68 -0.97 14.08 -2.20
N HIS A 69 0.12 13.43 -2.59
CA HIS A 69 1.44 13.76 -2.09
C HIS A 69 2.37 14.05 -3.27
N GLN A 70 3.31 14.96 -3.06
CA GLN A 70 4.28 15.33 -4.08
C GLN A 70 5.16 14.12 -4.42
N ASP A 71 5.09 13.66 -5.67
CA ASP A 71 5.94 12.55 -6.11
C ASP A 71 7.42 12.90 -6.00
N THR A 72 8.19 11.91 -5.57
CA THR A 72 9.66 11.96 -5.59
C THR A 72 10.18 12.00 -7.02
N VAL A 73 11.26 12.75 -7.21
CA VAL A 73 12.05 12.80 -8.45
C VAL A 73 13.44 12.21 -8.25
N ALA A 74 13.64 11.48 -7.16
CA ALA A 74 14.91 10.85 -6.84
C ALA A 74 15.26 9.75 -7.85
N THR A 75 16.57 9.51 -7.99
CA THR A 75 17.10 8.38 -8.73
C THR A 75 17.51 7.30 -7.74
N TYR A 76 17.18 6.04 -8.05
CA TYR A 76 17.39 4.92 -7.13
C TYR A 76 18.50 3.98 -7.61
N THR A 77 19.21 3.40 -6.65
CA THR A 77 19.97 2.17 -6.88
C THR A 77 19.06 0.99 -6.60
N MET A 78 18.69 0.25 -7.63
CA MET A 78 17.79 -0.90 -7.52
C MET A 78 18.53 -2.15 -7.06
N TYR A 79 17.79 -3.10 -6.48
CA TYR A 79 18.31 -4.41 -6.13
C TYR A 79 18.97 -5.09 -7.33
N SER A 80 20.14 -5.69 -7.08
CA SER A 80 20.88 -6.49 -8.05
C SER A 80 21.66 -7.58 -7.34
N SER A 81 21.55 -8.81 -7.82
CA SER A 81 22.27 -9.96 -7.30
C SER A 81 22.65 -10.91 -8.43
N PRO A 82 23.82 -11.58 -8.37
CA PRO A 82 24.16 -12.65 -9.30
C PRO A 82 23.19 -13.84 -9.27
N SER A 83 22.41 -13.99 -8.19
CA SER A 83 21.43 -15.06 -8.02
C SER A 83 19.99 -14.62 -8.34
N LEU A 84 19.82 -13.49 -9.01
CA LEU A 84 18.51 -13.00 -9.43
C LEU A 84 18.19 -13.52 -10.83
N ASP A 85 17.19 -14.39 -10.93
CA ASP A 85 16.72 -14.93 -12.22
C ASP A 85 15.62 -14.07 -12.86
N MET A 86 14.86 -13.32 -12.06
CA MET A 86 13.75 -12.48 -12.52
C MET A 86 14.21 -11.07 -12.93
N THR A 87 13.37 -10.37 -13.68
CA THR A 87 13.69 -9.02 -14.18
C THR A 87 13.24 -7.95 -13.19
N ILE A 88 14.12 -6.99 -12.89
CA ILE A 88 13.83 -5.79 -12.09
C ILE A 88 13.88 -4.57 -13.00
N ALA A 89 12.90 -3.67 -12.87
CA ALA A 89 12.89 -2.40 -13.57
C ALA A 89 14.06 -1.49 -13.12
N GLY A 90 14.55 -0.63 -14.01
CA GLY A 90 15.67 0.28 -13.70
C GLY A 90 15.34 1.41 -12.71
N SER A 91 14.08 1.55 -12.32
CA SER A 91 13.60 2.50 -11.33
C SER A 91 12.33 1.96 -10.66
N PRO A 92 11.98 2.44 -9.45
CA PRO A 92 10.71 2.12 -8.84
C PRO A 92 9.54 2.52 -9.74
N ALA A 93 8.53 1.68 -9.76
CA ALA A 93 7.31 1.83 -10.53
C ALA A 93 6.09 1.58 -9.64
N GLY A 94 4.92 1.83 -10.22
CA GLY A 94 3.66 1.48 -9.59
C GLY A 94 3.46 2.11 -8.21
N VAL A 95 2.81 1.34 -7.33
CA VAL A 95 2.46 1.77 -5.98
C VAL A 95 3.69 2.04 -5.10
N SER A 96 4.83 1.43 -5.40
CA SER A 96 6.06 1.65 -4.63
C SER A 96 6.57 3.08 -4.75
N LEU A 97 6.35 3.74 -5.90
CA LEU A 97 6.70 5.15 -6.07
C LEU A 97 5.90 6.06 -5.13
N ALA A 98 4.64 5.73 -4.83
CA ALA A 98 3.85 6.45 -3.85
C ALA A 98 4.44 6.29 -2.44
N CYS A 99 4.80 5.06 -2.05
CA CYS A 99 5.44 4.81 -0.76
C CYS A 99 6.76 5.59 -0.65
N LEU A 100 7.60 5.52 -1.68
CA LEU A 100 8.92 6.15 -1.69
C LEU A 100 8.85 7.68 -1.68
N SER A 101 7.78 8.30 -2.21
CA SER A 101 7.62 9.76 -2.07
C SER A 101 7.56 10.25 -0.62
N CYS A 102 7.25 9.39 0.34
CA CYS A 102 7.41 9.68 1.77
C CYS A 102 8.66 9.01 2.37
N HIS A 103 8.97 7.78 1.96
CA HIS A 103 9.97 6.93 2.63
C HIS A 103 11.39 7.03 2.07
N ASP A 104 11.62 7.72 0.95
CA ASP A 104 12.97 7.92 0.41
C ASP A 104 13.70 9.13 1.04
N GLY A 105 12.99 9.93 1.84
CA GLY A 105 13.54 11.10 2.53
C GLY A 105 13.82 12.31 1.64
N SER A 106 13.41 12.29 0.37
CA SER A 106 13.67 13.37 -0.60
C SER A 106 12.57 14.44 -0.63
N VAL A 107 11.35 14.08 -0.25
CA VAL A 107 10.19 14.96 -0.18
C VAL A 107 9.65 14.98 1.25
N ALA A 108 9.19 16.15 1.71
CA ALA A 108 8.60 16.25 3.04
C ALA A 108 7.32 15.38 3.13
N ALA A 109 7.15 14.64 4.22
CA ALA A 109 6.02 13.73 4.42
C ALA A 109 4.65 14.45 4.42
N ASP A 110 4.65 15.75 4.66
CA ASP A 110 3.48 16.62 4.68
C ASP A 110 3.37 17.51 3.42
N SER A 111 4.17 17.24 2.39
CA SER A 111 4.11 17.92 1.09
C SER A 111 2.94 17.41 0.24
N LEU A 112 1.78 18.04 0.40
CA LEU A 112 0.57 17.66 -0.33
C LEU A 112 0.43 18.44 -1.64
N ILE A 113 -0.17 17.80 -2.64
CA ILE A 113 -0.52 18.46 -3.92
C ILE A 113 -1.72 19.39 -3.73
N ASN A 114 -2.73 18.91 -3.00
CA ASN A 114 -3.96 19.64 -2.71
C ASN A 114 -4.20 19.67 -1.19
N PHE A 115 -3.93 20.82 -0.59
CA PHE A 115 -4.12 21.04 0.83
C PHE A 115 -5.61 21.17 1.18
N PRO A 116 -6.07 20.53 2.26
CA PRO A 116 -7.38 20.80 2.81
C PRO A 116 -7.64 22.28 3.13
N SER A 117 -8.91 22.68 3.10
CA SER A 117 -9.30 24.06 3.45
C SER A 117 -8.79 24.46 4.84
N GLY A 118 -8.24 25.67 4.93
CA GLY A 118 -7.65 26.21 6.16
C GLY A 118 -6.17 25.88 6.36
N VAL A 119 -5.57 25.07 5.49
CA VAL A 119 -4.15 24.75 5.50
C VAL A 119 -3.46 25.51 4.36
N THR A 120 -2.38 26.23 4.68
CA THR A 120 -1.71 27.14 3.72
C THR A 120 -0.42 26.60 3.12
N GLY A 121 0.07 25.45 3.57
CA GLY A 121 1.29 24.82 3.08
C GLY A 121 1.88 23.84 4.10
N PRO A 122 2.93 23.09 3.73
CA PRO A 122 3.56 22.10 4.60
C PRO A 122 4.29 22.76 5.79
N ASP A 123 4.39 22.05 6.90
CA ASP A 123 5.30 22.35 8.02
C ASP A 123 6.76 22.02 7.65
N GLY A 124 6.98 21.25 6.58
CA GLY A 124 8.30 20.87 6.06
C GLY A 124 8.91 19.71 6.82
N ILE A 125 8.09 18.77 7.27
CA ILE A 125 8.55 17.63 8.07
C ILE A 125 8.97 16.50 7.13
N PHE A 126 10.28 16.29 7.01
CA PHE A 126 10.85 15.27 6.13
C PHE A 126 10.82 13.86 6.70
N PHE A 127 10.83 13.72 8.03
CA PHE A 127 10.96 12.42 8.66
C PHE A 127 9.94 12.29 9.79
N LEU A 128 9.05 11.31 9.64
CA LEU A 128 8.09 10.89 10.67
C LEU A 128 8.44 9.50 11.24
N GLY A 129 9.58 8.94 10.83
CA GLY A 129 10.03 7.60 11.15
C GLY A 129 11.18 7.16 10.25
N ASP A 130 11.19 5.89 9.86
CA ASP A 130 12.25 5.29 9.05
C ASP A 130 12.23 5.78 7.59
N SER A 131 13.43 6.06 7.08
CA SER A 131 13.70 6.41 5.69
C SER A 131 14.52 5.30 5.05
N LEU A 132 14.02 4.72 3.96
CA LEU A 132 14.74 3.75 3.12
C LEU A 132 15.84 4.43 2.31
N GLY A 133 15.69 5.72 2.02
CA GLY A 133 16.60 6.44 1.13
C GLY A 133 16.42 6.02 -0.32
N THR A 134 17.45 6.25 -1.12
CA THR A 134 17.44 5.98 -2.56
C THR A 134 18.31 4.79 -2.96
N ASP A 135 18.97 4.14 -2.00
CA ASP A 135 19.72 2.90 -2.23
C ASP A 135 18.87 1.73 -1.74
N LEU A 136 18.24 1.03 -2.68
CA LEU A 136 17.39 -0.14 -2.43
C LEU A 136 18.13 -1.45 -2.72
N SER A 137 19.47 -1.40 -2.85
CA SER A 137 20.26 -2.56 -3.26
C SER A 137 20.27 -3.69 -2.23
N ASN A 138 19.99 -3.38 -0.97
CA ASN A 138 19.92 -4.30 0.16
C ASN A 138 18.49 -4.62 0.62
N ASP A 139 17.47 -4.07 -0.04
CA ASP A 139 16.06 -4.32 0.27
C ASP A 139 15.50 -5.50 -0.51
N HIS A 140 14.32 -5.98 -0.10
CA HIS A 140 13.60 -6.95 -0.92
C HIS A 140 13.22 -6.30 -2.26
N PRO A 141 13.45 -6.98 -3.40
CA PRO A 141 13.14 -6.43 -4.71
C PRO A 141 11.71 -5.92 -4.83
N ILE A 142 11.58 -4.69 -5.32
CA ILE A 142 10.34 -4.07 -5.79
C ILE A 142 10.47 -3.71 -7.26
N SER A 143 9.34 -3.47 -7.92
CA SER A 143 9.29 -3.29 -9.38
C SER A 143 9.95 -4.46 -10.12
N LEU A 144 9.78 -5.65 -9.54
CA LEU A 144 10.25 -6.93 -10.05
C LEU A 144 9.09 -7.62 -10.80
N THR A 145 9.33 -8.05 -12.03
CA THR A 145 8.38 -8.89 -12.77
C THR A 145 8.47 -10.32 -12.25
N TYR A 146 7.42 -10.74 -11.55
CA TYR A 146 7.26 -12.08 -11.00
C TYR A 146 7.03 -13.10 -12.11
N ASN A 147 8.02 -13.95 -12.35
CA ASN A 147 7.92 -15.03 -13.31
C ASN A 147 8.52 -16.33 -12.77
N ALA A 148 7.70 -17.12 -12.09
CA ALA A 148 8.08 -18.42 -11.53
C ALA A 148 8.51 -19.46 -12.59
N THR A 149 8.37 -19.19 -13.91
CA THR A 149 8.95 -20.09 -14.92
C THR A 149 10.45 -19.88 -15.13
N GLN A 150 11.02 -18.77 -14.60
CA GLN A 150 12.46 -18.51 -14.66
C GLN A 150 13.22 -19.23 -13.55
N ASP A 151 12.54 -19.56 -12.44
CA ASP A 151 13.15 -20.18 -11.26
C ASP A 151 12.17 -21.20 -10.63
N PRO A 152 12.51 -22.51 -10.62
CA PRO A 152 11.65 -23.55 -10.06
C PRO A 152 11.48 -23.45 -8.53
N ASP A 153 12.29 -22.65 -7.83
CA ASP A 153 12.18 -22.42 -6.39
C ASP A 153 11.14 -21.34 -6.04
N PHE A 154 10.28 -20.96 -7.00
CA PHE A 154 9.18 -20.02 -6.79
C PHE A 154 7.79 -20.63 -7.03
N VAL A 155 6.84 -20.24 -6.19
CA VAL A 155 5.43 -20.62 -6.32
C VAL A 155 4.80 -19.90 -7.51
N ALA A 156 4.10 -20.61 -8.39
CA ALA A 156 3.42 -20.00 -9.52
C ALA A 156 2.32 -19.01 -9.07
N ALA A 157 2.25 -17.84 -9.71
CA ALA A 157 1.17 -16.90 -9.50
C ALA A 157 -0.14 -17.41 -10.13
N VAL A 158 -1.26 -17.18 -9.45
CA VAL A 158 -2.61 -17.50 -9.92
C VAL A 158 -3.48 -16.27 -9.72
N ASN A 159 -4.18 -15.81 -10.76
CA ASN A 159 -5.03 -14.62 -10.72
C ASN A 159 -4.32 -13.39 -10.16
N SER A 160 -3.07 -13.14 -10.61
CA SER A 160 -2.23 -12.02 -10.15
C SER A 160 -1.94 -12.05 -8.64
N GLN A 161 -1.92 -13.24 -8.05
CA GLN A 161 -1.61 -13.42 -6.64
C GLN A 161 -0.67 -14.61 -6.42
N VAL A 162 0.11 -14.57 -5.36
CA VAL A 162 0.92 -15.69 -4.89
C VAL A 162 0.53 -15.95 -3.43
N ASN A 163 -0.15 -17.07 -3.18
CA ASN A 163 -0.64 -17.45 -1.84
C ASN A 163 -1.39 -16.31 -1.10
N GLY A 164 -2.19 -15.53 -1.83
CA GLY A 164 -2.98 -14.41 -1.30
C GLY A 164 -2.26 -13.05 -1.29
N LEU A 165 -0.98 -13.00 -1.64
CA LEU A 165 -0.25 -11.73 -1.84
C LEU A 165 -0.53 -11.19 -3.24
N GLN A 166 -0.99 -9.94 -3.32
CA GLN A 166 -1.36 -9.30 -4.58
C GLN A 166 -0.14 -8.84 -5.37
N LEU A 167 -0.07 -9.20 -6.64
CA LEU A 167 0.86 -8.62 -7.61
C LEU A 167 0.22 -7.40 -8.29
N PHE A 168 1.03 -6.40 -8.59
CA PHE A 168 0.63 -5.10 -9.13
C PHE A 168 0.99 -4.99 -10.61
N GLY A 169 0.80 -3.79 -11.18
CA GLY A 169 1.03 -3.52 -12.59
C GLY A 169 -0.17 -3.89 -13.47
N GLY A 170 -0.19 -3.39 -14.70
CA GLY A 170 -1.31 -3.60 -15.63
C GLY A 170 -1.50 -5.08 -16.04
N THR A 171 -0.44 -5.87 -15.96
CA THR A 171 -0.39 -7.31 -16.18
C THR A 171 -0.59 -8.13 -14.91
N GLY A 172 -0.57 -7.49 -13.74
CA GLY A 172 -0.74 -8.15 -12.44
C GLY A 172 0.37 -9.16 -12.14
N ASP A 173 1.60 -8.82 -12.48
CA ASP A 173 2.80 -9.64 -12.32
C ASP A 173 3.95 -8.89 -11.64
N GLN A 174 3.74 -7.67 -11.12
CA GLN A 174 4.80 -6.92 -10.45
C GLN A 174 4.77 -7.12 -8.94
N VAL A 175 5.92 -7.48 -8.35
CA VAL A 175 6.13 -7.39 -6.90
C VAL A 175 6.42 -5.93 -6.56
N GLU A 176 5.60 -5.36 -5.68
CA GLU A 176 5.71 -3.99 -5.21
C GLU A 176 5.57 -3.93 -3.68
N CYS A 177 5.83 -2.79 -3.05
CA CYS A 177 5.63 -2.61 -1.61
C CYS A 177 4.22 -3.07 -1.17
N GLY A 178 3.21 -2.77 -1.98
CA GLY A 178 1.81 -3.14 -1.74
C GLY A 178 1.52 -4.64 -1.82
N THR A 179 2.46 -5.47 -2.31
CA THR A 179 2.34 -6.93 -2.34
C THR A 179 2.40 -7.48 -0.93
N CYS A 180 3.29 -6.93 -0.10
CA CYS A 180 3.48 -7.35 1.29
C CYS A 180 2.73 -6.45 2.25
N HIS A 181 2.65 -5.14 1.97
CA HIS A 181 2.05 -4.14 2.85
C HIS A 181 0.64 -3.73 2.42
N SER A 182 -0.24 -3.51 3.38
CA SER A 182 -1.57 -2.91 3.21
C SER A 182 -1.73 -1.76 4.18
N VAL A 183 -1.47 -0.54 3.70
CA VAL A 183 -1.52 0.69 4.52
C VAL A 183 -2.89 0.97 5.16
N HIS A 184 -3.94 0.27 4.73
CA HIS A 184 -5.31 0.38 5.23
C HIS A 184 -5.69 -0.71 6.24
N ASP A 185 -4.77 -1.64 6.54
CA ASP A 185 -5.00 -2.77 7.43
C ASP A 185 -3.78 -2.98 8.34
N ASN A 186 -3.93 -2.63 9.61
CA ASN A 186 -2.89 -2.80 10.63
C ASN A 186 -3.07 -4.09 11.46
N THR A 187 -3.78 -5.09 10.94
CA THR A 187 -4.00 -6.36 11.65
C THR A 187 -2.68 -7.09 11.95
N ASN A 188 -1.73 -7.06 11.01
CA ASN A 188 -0.38 -7.59 11.23
C ASN A 188 0.63 -6.45 11.15
N GLU A 189 1.16 -5.97 12.27
CA GLU A 189 2.15 -4.88 12.23
C GLU A 189 3.48 -5.35 11.61
N PRO A 190 4.18 -4.50 10.82
CA PRO A 190 3.79 -3.15 10.39
C PRO A 190 3.04 -3.19 9.05
N PHE A 191 1.70 -3.31 9.09
CA PHE A 191 0.81 -3.35 7.92
C PHE A 191 1.02 -4.53 6.96
N LEU A 192 1.51 -5.68 7.42
CA LEU A 192 1.66 -6.86 6.58
C LEU A 192 0.30 -7.47 6.21
N ARG A 193 0.15 -7.91 4.95
CA ARG A 193 -1.05 -8.63 4.49
C ARG A 193 -1.25 -9.99 5.17
N MET A 194 -0.20 -10.53 5.78
CA MET A 194 -0.23 -11.77 6.54
C MET A 194 0.83 -11.72 7.65
N SER A 195 0.64 -12.52 8.70
CA SER A 195 1.66 -12.71 9.73
C SER A 195 2.94 -13.27 9.12
N ASN A 196 4.10 -12.74 9.52
CA ASN A 196 5.40 -13.29 9.15
C ASN A 196 5.93 -14.33 10.16
N ALA A 197 5.06 -14.90 11.01
CA ALA A 197 5.45 -15.96 11.93
C ALA A 197 6.05 -17.15 11.15
N GLY A 198 7.23 -17.60 11.53
CA GLY A 198 7.93 -18.69 10.83
C GLY A 198 8.32 -18.38 9.38
N SER A 199 8.52 -17.10 9.04
CA SER A 199 8.84 -16.63 7.68
C SER A 199 7.72 -16.89 6.65
N ALA A 200 6.47 -16.97 7.11
CA ALA A 200 5.33 -17.29 6.25
C ALA A 200 5.17 -16.31 5.07
N LEU A 201 5.58 -15.04 5.22
CA LEU A 201 5.55 -14.09 4.11
C LEU A 201 6.57 -14.46 3.02
N CYS A 202 7.78 -14.85 3.40
CA CYS A 202 8.82 -15.27 2.46
C CYS A 202 8.43 -16.58 1.77
N LEU A 203 7.92 -17.53 2.55
CA LEU A 203 7.48 -18.85 2.08
C LEU A 203 6.19 -18.80 1.26
N ALA A 204 5.53 -17.65 1.18
CA ALA A 204 4.42 -17.45 0.24
C ALA A 204 4.92 -17.57 -1.21
N CYS A 205 6.11 -17.04 -1.51
CA CYS A 205 6.67 -17.04 -2.86
C CYS A 205 7.83 -18.03 -3.03
N HIS A 206 8.67 -18.21 -2.01
CA HIS A 206 9.87 -19.02 -2.10
C HIS A 206 9.66 -20.44 -1.58
N ILE A 207 10.06 -21.41 -2.39
CA ILE A 207 10.15 -22.82 -2.03
C ILE A 207 11.54 -23.05 -1.44
N LYS A 208 11.61 -23.59 -0.22
CA LYS A 208 12.83 -23.81 0.57
C LYS A 208 12.98 -25.26 0.95
#